data_AF-A0A2T3KPC0-F1
#
_entry.id   AF-A0A2T3KPC0-F1
#
_cell.length_a   1.000
_cell.length_b   1.000
_cell.length_c   1.000
_cell.angle_alpha   90.00
_cell.angle_beta   90.00
_cell.angle_gamma   90.00
#
_symmetry.space_group_name_H-M   'P 1'
#
loop_
_entity.id
_entity.type
_entity.pdbx_description
1 polymer ?
#
loop_
_entity_poly.entity_id
_entity_poly.type
_entity_poly.pdbx_seq_one_letter_code
_entity_poly.pdbx_strand_id
1 'polypeptide(L)'
;MLCFVLPVTIAHAADVNNNKPYSEQSIYDKPMIERYVLDELKSLRMDQQDLERRITLDITDRELAVADKSMNYANVTVTYFFYIIAGVASLIALIGWQSMREIKENTKRMAELQLKDIADSYEQKFKALERDLKRKTRIISENNREIEKINEVHNLWLRAQSSQTPEQKVEIYDEILKVRPGDLEALTYKADATMEMREFHWALSLCNRVLEVDDTNAHALYQRACAYACLGVEEQAISDLERAIKDSTSLRELAADEDDFENLRGNERFELLLITVED
;
A
#
# COMPACT_ATOMS: atom_id res chain seq x y z
N MET A 1 133.49 -92.37 -22.35
CA MET A 1 134.01 -93.75 -22.50
C MET A 1 133.83 -94.43 -21.15
N LEU A 2 133.31 -95.68 -21.10
CA LEU A 2 133.50 -96.75 -20.08
C LEU A 2 133.64 -96.40 -18.56
N CYS A 3 133.12 -97.15 -17.58
CA CYS A 3 132.10 -98.22 -17.51
C CYS A 3 131.84 -98.61 -16.03
N PHE A 4 130.71 -99.29 -15.74
CA PHE A 4 130.51 -100.37 -14.74
C PHE A 4 130.62 -100.17 -13.19
N VAL A 5 129.47 -100.39 -12.51
CA VAL A 5 129.13 -101.53 -11.58
C VAL A 5 129.69 -101.64 -10.12
N LEU A 6 128.74 -101.62 -9.14
CA LEU A 6 128.62 -102.35 -7.83
C LEU A 6 129.79 -102.29 -6.78
N PRO A 7 129.72 -102.88 -5.54
CA PRO A 7 128.61 -103.52 -4.77
C PRO A 7 128.40 -102.97 -3.30
N VAL A 8 127.78 -103.79 -2.43
CA VAL A 8 127.16 -103.56 -1.08
C VAL A 8 128.07 -103.89 0.13
N THR A 9 127.82 -103.34 1.35
CA THR A 9 128.09 -103.95 2.69
C THR A 9 127.29 -103.28 3.86
N ILE A 10 127.45 -103.74 5.14
CA ILE A 10 126.49 -103.63 6.28
C ILE A 10 127.17 -103.13 7.61
N ALA A 11 126.45 -102.43 8.53
CA ALA A 11 126.37 -102.69 10.01
C ALA A 11 126.41 -101.51 11.06
N HIS A 12 125.56 -101.64 12.10
CA HIS A 12 125.70 -101.31 13.56
C HIS A 12 125.46 -99.91 14.22
N ALA A 13 124.91 -100.01 15.47
CA ALA A 13 124.95 -99.09 16.65
C ALA A 13 123.73 -98.15 16.98
N ALA A 14 123.63 -97.77 18.27
CA ALA A 14 122.60 -96.96 18.94
C ALA A 14 123.23 -96.24 20.18
N ASP A 15 122.59 -95.43 21.06
CA ASP A 15 121.17 -95.13 21.36
C ASP A 15 121.05 -93.75 22.11
N VAL A 16 119.85 -93.40 22.59
CA VAL A 16 119.48 -92.40 23.64
C VAL A 16 119.10 -90.95 23.24
N ASN A 17 117.79 -90.70 23.41
CA ASN A 17 117.04 -89.44 23.70
C ASN A 17 116.74 -88.34 22.65
N ASN A 18 115.58 -88.53 22.01
CA ASN A 18 114.40 -87.63 22.05
C ASN A 18 114.51 -86.15 21.58
N ASN A 19 114.11 -85.91 20.32
CA ASN A 19 112.84 -85.20 20.03
C ASN A 19 112.37 -85.48 18.59
N LYS A 20 111.05 -85.47 18.36
CA LYS A 20 110.38 -85.95 17.12
C LYS A 20 110.32 -84.93 15.96
N PRO A 21 110.06 -85.36 14.70
CA PRO A 21 110.43 -84.62 13.49
C PRO A 21 109.49 -83.49 13.03
N TYR A 22 110.00 -82.67 12.11
CA TYR A 22 109.40 -81.41 11.61
C TYR A 22 108.12 -81.56 10.75
N SER A 23 107.82 -82.74 10.22
CA SER A 23 106.73 -82.94 9.24
C SER A 23 105.34 -83.14 9.85
N GLU A 24 105.22 -83.13 11.18
CA GLU A 24 103.96 -83.43 11.91
C GLU A 24 103.53 -82.27 12.85
N GLN A 25 104.11 -81.08 12.68
CA GLN A 25 103.81 -79.89 13.51
C GLN A 25 102.75 -78.98 12.90
N SER A 26 101.97 -78.34 13.76
CA SER A 26 100.85 -77.48 13.38
C SER A 26 101.34 -76.17 12.73
N ILE A 27 100.61 -75.65 11.74
CA ILE A 27 101.02 -74.46 10.97
C ILE A 27 101.19 -73.21 11.86
N TYR A 28 100.54 -73.18 13.02
CA TYR A 28 100.51 -72.04 13.95
C TYR A 28 101.82 -71.82 14.74
N ASP A 29 102.76 -72.78 14.78
CA ASP A 29 103.96 -72.70 15.63
C ASP A 29 105.12 -71.84 15.06
N LYS A 30 104.83 -70.81 14.25
CA LYS A 30 105.83 -69.97 13.55
C LYS A 30 105.72 -68.48 13.90
N PRO A 31 106.61 -67.91 14.75
CA PRO A 31 106.40 -66.60 15.39
C PRO A 31 106.41 -65.38 14.45
N MET A 32 106.98 -65.48 13.24
CA MET A 32 106.92 -64.39 12.25
C MET A 32 105.62 -64.39 11.43
N ILE A 33 104.94 -65.53 11.31
CA ILE A 33 103.69 -65.64 10.52
C ILE A 33 102.51 -65.12 11.31
N GLU A 34 102.47 -65.37 12.63
CA GLU A 34 101.43 -64.88 13.54
C GLU A 34 101.26 -63.35 13.45
N ARG A 35 102.35 -62.59 13.52
CA ARG A 35 102.29 -61.12 13.43
C ARG A 35 101.77 -60.63 12.08
N TYR A 36 102.21 -61.23 10.98
CA TYR A 36 101.73 -60.85 9.64
C TYR A 36 100.23 -61.11 9.50
N VAL A 37 99.74 -62.27 9.96
CA VAL A 37 98.31 -62.60 9.98
C VAL A 37 97.52 -61.64 10.88
N LEU A 38 98.07 -61.22 12.03
CA LEU A 38 97.43 -60.23 12.90
C LEU A 38 97.38 -58.82 12.28
N ASP A 39 98.44 -58.38 11.61
CA ASP A 39 98.48 -57.07 10.95
C ASP A 39 97.53 -57.04 9.72
N GLU A 40 97.45 -58.12 8.93
CA GLU A 40 96.45 -58.30 7.85
C GLU A 40 95.00 -58.39 8.38
N LEU A 41 94.74 -59.13 9.47
CA LEU A 41 93.42 -59.17 10.10
C LEU A 41 93.01 -57.79 10.66
N LYS A 42 93.99 -57.00 11.11
CA LYS A 42 93.76 -55.65 11.60
C LYS A 42 93.47 -54.68 10.46
N SER A 43 94.23 -54.71 9.36
CA SER A 43 93.94 -53.91 8.17
C SER A 43 92.57 -54.28 7.59
N LEU A 44 92.27 -55.58 7.42
CA LEU A 44 90.98 -56.06 6.93
C LEU A 44 89.81 -55.60 7.81
N ARG A 45 89.97 -55.60 9.15
CA ARG A 45 88.95 -55.07 10.07
C ARG A 45 88.80 -53.54 9.97
N MET A 46 89.89 -52.80 9.77
CA MET A 46 89.83 -51.35 9.55
C MET A 46 89.18 -51.02 8.20
N ASP A 47 89.54 -51.72 7.13
CA ASP A 47 88.93 -51.58 5.80
C ASP A 47 87.45 -51.95 5.83
N GLN A 48 87.06 -53.01 6.57
CA GLN A 48 85.65 -53.36 6.79
C GLN A 48 84.92 -52.22 7.52
N GLN A 49 85.50 -51.65 8.59
CA GLN A 49 84.89 -50.53 9.32
C GLN A 49 84.75 -49.27 8.47
N ASP A 50 85.75 -48.93 7.66
CA ASP A 50 85.70 -47.79 6.74
C ASP A 50 84.78 -48.03 5.53
N LEU A 51 84.58 -49.30 5.13
CA LEU A 51 83.58 -49.68 4.13
C LEU A 51 82.17 -49.57 4.71
N GLU A 52 81.91 -50.15 5.88
CA GLU A 52 80.64 -50.04 6.62
C GLU A 52 80.28 -48.56 6.85
N ARG A 53 81.25 -47.74 7.27
CA ARG A 53 81.06 -46.29 7.45
C ARG A 53 80.71 -45.58 6.14
N ARG A 54 81.41 -45.87 5.03
CA ARG A 54 81.13 -45.25 3.72
C ARG A 54 79.78 -45.68 3.15
N ILE A 55 79.42 -46.96 3.28
CA ILE A 55 78.11 -47.49 2.89
C ILE A 55 77.02 -46.82 3.74
N THR A 56 77.23 -46.69 5.05
CA THR A 56 76.27 -46.01 5.94
C THR A 56 76.04 -44.56 5.50
N LEU A 57 77.11 -43.82 5.21
CA LEU A 57 77.02 -42.43 4.73
C LEU A 57 76.28 -42.31 3.39
N ASP A 58 76.62 -43.10 2.38
CA ASP A 58 75.94 -43.07 1.06
C ASP A 58 74.46 -43.51 1.16
N ILE A 59 74.13 -44.47 2.03
CA ILE A 59 72.72 -44.82 2.31
C ILE A 59 72.01 -43.63 2.97
N THR A 60 72.57 -43.03 4.03
CA THR A 60 71.93 -41.89 4.71
C THR A 60 71.79 -40.68 3.80
N ASP A 61 72.78 -40.37 2.96
CA ASP A 61 72.72 -39.25 2.01
C ASP A 61 71.65 -39.48 0.94
N ARG A 62 71.47 -40.72 0.46
CA ARG A 62 70.38 -41.09 -0.46
C ARG A 62 69.02 -41.03 0.21
N GLU A 63 68.88 -41.52 1.44
CA GLU A 63 67.63 -41.43 2.20
C GLU A 63 67.24 -39.97 2.45
N LEU A 64 68.21 -39.12 2.85
CA LEU A 64 68.01 -37.69 3.01
C LEU A 64 67.62 -37.00 1.69
N ALA A 65 68.28 -37.33 0.57
CA ALA A 65 67.94 -36.77 -0.74
C ALA A 65 66.55 -37.20 -1.25
N VAL A 66 66.14 -38.44 -0.97
CA VAL A 66 64.78 -38.93 -1.28
C VAL A 66 63.74 -38.27 -0.37
N ALA A 67 64.05 -38.08 0.91
CA ALA A 67 63.19 -37.38 1.87
C ALA A 67 62.99 -35.92 1.48
N ASP A 68 64.06 -35.18 1.21
CA ASP A 68 64.01 -33.76 0.80
C ASP A 68 63.22 -33.57 -0.51
N LYS A 69 63.48 -34.42 -1.52
CA LYS A 69 62.70 -34.41 -2.77
C LYS A 69 61.22 -34.67 -2.52
N SER A 70 60.88 -35.58 -1.61
CA SER A 70 59.50 -35.90 -1.23
C SER A 70 58.84 -34.76 -0.45
N MET A 71 59.56 -34.12 0.46
CA MET A 71 59.11 -32.93 1.20
C MET A 71 58.88 -31.75 0.25
N ASN A 72 59.74 -31.55 -0.75
CA ASN A 72 59.55 -30.52 -1.76
C ASN A 72 58.30 -30.78 -2.62
N TYR A 73 58.05 -32.03 -3.05
CA TYR A 73 56.79 -32.38 -3.72
C TYR A 73 55.54 -32.15 -2.84
N ALA A 74 55.62 -32.46 -1.54
CA ALA A 74 54.55 -32.17 -0.59
C ALA A 74 54.30 -30.67 -0.46
N ASN A 75 55.35 -29.86 -0.27
CA ASN A 75 55.26 -28.40 -0.20
C ASN A 75 54.65 -27.80 -1.47
N VAL A 76 55.12 -28.21 -2.65
CA VAL A 76 54.63 -27.71 -3.95
C VAL A 76 53.16 -28.09 -4.19
N THR A 77 52.77 -29.34 -3.92
CA THR A 77 51.36 -29.75 -4.09
C THR A 77 50.42 -29.06 -3.11
N VAL A 78 50.79 -28.95 -1.83
CA VAL A 78 50.05 -28.18 -0.82
C VAL A 78 49.91 -26.70 -1.24
N THR A 79 50.98 -26.09 -1.75
CA THR A 79 50.96 -24.70 -2.25
C THR A 79 49.99 -24.52 -3.43
N TYR A 80 49.98 -25.45 -4.39
CA TYR A 80 49.02 -25.42 -5.49
C TYR A 80 47.57 -25.62 -5.03
N PHE A 81 47.30 -26.50 -4.07
CA PHE A 81 45.96 -26.62 -3.46
C PHE A 81 45.52 -25.31 -2.82
N PHE A 82 46.39 -24.63 -2.07
CA PHE A 82 46.08 -23.30 -1.52
C PHE A 82 45.79 -22.26 -2.61
N TYR A 83 46.53 -22.25 -3.73
CA TYR A 83 46.22 -21.33 -4.84
C TYR A 83 44.89 -21.65 -5.53
N ILE A 84 44.53 -22.92 -5.72
CA ILE A 84 43.23 -23.32 -6.28
C ILE A 84 42.10 -22.88 -5.34
N ILE A 85 42.23 -23.16 -4.03
CA ILE A 85 41.25 -22.75 -3.01
C ILE A 85 41.11 -21.21 -2.98
N ALA A 86 42.22 -20.48 -3.01
CA ALA A 86 42.21 -19.01 -3.05
C ALA A 86 41.56 -18.45 -4.33
N GLY A 87 41.82 -19.06 -5.49
CA GLY A 87 41.19 -18.69 -6.76
C GLY A 87 39.68 -18.91 -6.75
N VAL A 88 39.24 -20.08 -6.28
CA VAL A 88 37.81 -20.42 -6.13
C VAL A 88 37.13 -19.51 -5.10
N ALA A 89 37.77 -19.25 -3.96
CA ALA A 89 37.24 -18.35 -2.93
C ALA A 89 37.10 -16.90 -3.44
N SER A 90 38.09 -16.42 -4.21
CA SER A 90 38.05 -15.10 -4.86
C SER A 90 36.91 -15.00 -5.88
N LEU A 91 36.71 -16.03 -6.71
CA LEU A 91 35.61 -16.09 -7.68
C LEU A 91 34.24 -16.10 -6.98
N ILE A 92 34.07 -16.92 -5.94
CA ILE A 92 32.84 -16.97 -5.14
C ILE A 92 32.58 -15.62 -4.45
N ALA A 93 33.60 -14.97 -3.90
CA ALA A 93 33.48 -13.65 -3.28
C ALA A 93 33.03 -12.57 -4.28
N LEU A 94 33.57 -12.60 -5.51
CA LEU A 94 33.20 -11.64 -6.57
C LEU A 94 31.74 -11.84 -7.01
N ILE A 95 31.33 -13.07 -7.28
CA ILE A 95 29.95 -13.42 -7.68
C ILE A 95 28.97 -13.10 -6.53
N GLY A 96 29.33 -13.46 -5.30
CA GLY A 96 28.52 -13.17 -4.10
C GLY A 96 28.36 -11.67 -3.85
N TRP A 97 29.42 -10.87 -4.05
CA TRP A 97 29.35 -9.42 -3.95
C TRP A 97 28.44 -8.78 -5.00
N GLN A 98 28.52 -9.24 -6.26
CA GLN A 98 27.63 -8.77 -7.33
C GLN A 98 26.18 -9.11 -7.04
N SER A 99 25.89 -10.36 -6.66
CA SER A 99 24.54 -10.81 -6.29
C SER A 99 23.96 -10.02 -5.11
N MET A 100 24.72 -9.84 -4.01
CA MET A 100 24.28 -9.04 -2.87
C MET A 100 24.01 -7.57 -3.22
N ARG A 101 24.81 -6.98 -4.11
CA ARG A 101 24.58 -5.62 -4.62
C ARG A 101 23.31 -5.55 -5.46
N GLU A 102 23.10 -6.50 -6.36
CA GLU A 102 21.91 -6.58 -7.21
C GLU A 102 20.63 -6.80 -6.39
N ILE A 103 20.64 -7.71 -5.42
CA ILE A 103 19.52 -7.94 -4.49
C ILE A 103 19.19 -6.65 -3.74
N LYS A 104 20.20 -5.94 -3.20
CA LYS A 104 20.01 -4.65 -2.51
C LYS A 104 19.42 -3.57 -3.42
N GLU A 105 19.86 -3.51 -4.67
CA GLU A 105 19.35 -2.52 -5.62
C GLU A 105 17.93 -2.84 -6.09
N ASN A 106 17.64 -4.11 -6.39
CA ASN A 106 16.32 -4.57 -6.81
C ASN A 106 15.29 -4.46 -5.66
N THR A 107 15.65 -4.83 -4.43
CA THR A 107 14.78 -4.64 -3.26
C THR A 107 14.50 -3.17 -2.97
N LYS A 108 15.51 -2.29 -3.09
CA LYS A 108 15.30 -0.83 -2.97
C LYS A 108 14.35 -0.30 -4.05
N ARG A 109 14.56 -0.68 -5.32
CA ARG A 109 13.67 -0.29 -6.44
C ARG A 109 12.23 -0.79 -6.24
N MET A 110 12.05 -2.03 -5.76
CA MET A 110 10.71 -2.57 -5.48
C MET A 110 10.03 -1.83 -4.33
N ALA A 111 10.75 -1.47 -3.26
CA ALA A 111 10.23 -0.64 -2.18
C ALA A 111 9.86 0.78 -2.66
N GLU A 112 10.69 1.40 -3.50
CA GLU A 112 10.41 2.71 -4.12
C GLU A 112 9.17 2.66 -5.02
N LEU A 113 8.99 1.59 -5.81
CA LEU A 113 7.79 1.38 -6.63
C LEU A 113 6.52 1.20 -5.79
N GLN A 114 6.58 0.39 -4.72
CA GLN A 114 5.44 0.21 -3.81
C GLN A 114 5.07 1.51 -3.09
N LEU A 115 6.07 2.25 -2.59
CA LEU A 115 5.85 3.56 -1.96
C LEU A 115 5.21 4.55 -2.94
N LYS A 116 5.63 4.52 -4.21
CA LYS A 116 5.03 5.36 -5.26
C LYS A 116 3.59 4.98 -5.55
N ASP A 117 3.28 3.71 -5.78
CA ASP A 117 1.90 3.24 -6.04
C ASP A 117 0.96 3.57 -4.87
N ILE A 118 1.44 3.38 -3.64
CA ILE A 118 0.73 3.80 -2.43
C ILE A 118 0.48 5.32 -2.45
N ALA A 119 1.50 6.14 -2.70
CA ALA A 119 1.38 7.61 -2.77
C ALA A 119 0.40 8.06 -3.86
N ASP A 120 0.53 7.53 -5.08
CA ASP A 120 -0.37 7.82 -6.21
C ASP A 120 -1.83 7.44 -5.86
N SER A 121 -2.04 6.30 -5.19
CA SER A 121 -3.38 5.87 -4.75
C SER A 121 -3.98 6.78 -3.66
N TYR A 122 -3.15 7.29 -2.74
CA TYR A 122 -3.59 8.24 -1.71
C TYR A 122 -3.86 9.62 -2.31
N GLU A 123 -3.05 10.08 -3.27
CA GLU A 123 -3.28 11.34 -3.97
C GLU A 123 -4.61 11.31 -4.76
N GLN A 124 -4.91 10.20 -5.44
CA GLN A 124 -6.19 10.02 -6.12
C GLN A 124 -7.39 10.02 -5.15
N LYS A 125 -7.27 9.33 -4.02
CA LYS A 125 -8.30 9.33 -2.96
C LYS A 125 -8.48 10.73 -2.36
N PHE A 126 -7.40 11.46 -2.11
CA PHE A 126 -7.44 12.82 -1.59
C PHE A 126 -8.11 13.78 -2.58
N LYS A 127 -7.73 13.72 -3.87
CA LYS A 127 -8.39 14.47 -4.95
C LYS A 127 -9.87 14.12 -5.12
N ALA A 128 -10.28 12.88 -4.84
CA ALA A 128 -11.69 12.49 -4.84
C ALA A 128 -12.46 13.07 -3.64
N LEU A 129 -11.88 12.95 -2.44
CA LEU A 129 -12.42 13.52 -1.20
C LEU A 129 -12.56 15.04 -1.28
N GLU A 130 -11.54 15.75 -1.80
CA GLU A 130 -11.57 17.20 -2.00
C GLU A 130 -12.71 17.64 -2.92
N ARG A 131 -12.95 16.89 -4.01
CA ARG A 131 -14.07 17.15 -4.94
C ARG A 131 -15.43 16.92 -4.28
N ASP A 132 -15.58 15.84 -3.51
CA ASP A 132 -16.83 15.54 -2.79
C ASP A 132 -17.10 16.58 -1.69
N LEU A 133 -16.07 16.98 -0.92
CA LEU A 133 -16.17 18.06 0.06
C LEU A 133 -16.58 19.38 -0.60
N LYS A 134 -15.90 19.80 -1.67
CA LYS A 134 -16.27 21.03 -2.42
C LYS A 134 -17.72 20.98 -2.93
N ARG A 135 -18.18 19.83 -3.43
CA ARG A 135 -19.58 19.64 -3.85
C ARG A 135 -20.55 19.76 -2.68
N LYS A 136 -20.28 19.08 -1.57
CA LYS A 136 -21.12 19.10 -0.36
C LYS A 136 -21.19 20.50 0.26
N THR A 137 -20.06 21.18 0.40
CA THR A 137 -20.01 22.57 0.88
C THR A 137 -20.80 23.52 -0.01
N ARG A 138 -20.75 23.35 -1.34
CA ARG A 138 -21.59 24.13 -2.26
C ARG A 138 -23.08 23.89 -2.03
N ILE A 139 -23.51 22.63 -1.97
CA ILE A 139 -24.92 22.28 -1.71
C ILE A 139 -25.38 22.84 -0.36
N ILE A 140 -24.58 22.70 0.70
CA ILE A 140 -24.89 23.28 2.02
C ILE A 140 -25.01 24.80 1.93
N SER A 141 -24.14 25.48 1.18
CA SER A 141 -24.23 26.92 0.98
C SER A 141 -25.43 27.36 0.14
N GLU A 142 -25.91 26.53 -0.79
CA GLU A 142 -27.11 26.78 -1.59
C GLU A 142 -28.36 26.57 -0.71
N ASN A 143 -28.47 25.43 -0.03
CA ASN A 143 -29.54 25.14 0.93
C ASN A 143 -29.64 26.19 2.05
N ASN A 144 -28.52 26.65 2.61
CA ASN A 144 -28.52 27.68 3.66
C ASN A 144 -29.14 29.01 3.19
N ARG A 145 -28.91 29.39 1.93
CA ARG A 145 -29.52 30.60 1.32
C ARG A 145 -31.02 30.41 1.08
N GLU A 146 -31.46 29.20 0.75
CA GLU A 146 -32.88 28.88 0.60
C GLU A 146 -33.59 28.92 1.96
N ILE A 147 -32.96 28.37 3.01
CA ILE A 147 -33.44 28.47 4.41
C ILE A 147 -33.51 29.92 4.86
N GLU A 148 -32.50 30.74 4.54
CA GLU A 148 -32.49 32.17 4.85
C GLU A 148 -33.68 32.90 4.20
N LYS A 149 -33.95 32.65 2.90
CA LYS A 149 -35.14 33.18 2.21
C LYS A 149 -36.46 32.67 2.77
N ILE A 150 -36.54 31.40 3.19
CA ILE A 150 -37.73 30.83 3.84
C ILE A 150 -38.00 31.56 5.16
N ASN A 151 -36.96 31.77 5.97
CA ASN A 151 -37.06 32.47 7.24
C ASN A 151 -37.39 33.95 7.07
N GLU A 152 -36.82 34.62 6.07
CA GLU A 152 -37.15 36.00 5.70
C GLU A 152 -38.63 36.13 5.35
N VAL A 153 -39.14 35.30 4.42
CA VAL A 153 -40.56 35.27 4.03
C VAL A 153 -41.46 34.94 5.23
N HIS A 154 -41.08 33.99 6.08
CA HIS A 154 -41.85 33.65 7.28
C HIS A 154 -41.93 34.82 8.28
N ASN A 155 -40.82 35.55 8.50
CA ASN A 155 -40.81 36.75 9.34
C ASN A 155 -41.69 37.87 8.76
N LEU A 156 -41.71 38.03 7.43
CA LEU A 156 -42.60 38.97 6.75
C LEU A 156 -44.08 38.55 6.93
N TRP A 157 -44.41 37.27 6.80
CA TRP A 157 -45.77 36.76 7.08
C TRP A 157 -46.22 37.06 8.52
N LEU A 158 -45.37 36.79 9.52
CA LEU A 158 -45.67 37.11 10.92
C LEU A 158 -45.88 38.62 11.13
N ARG A 159 -45.12 39.46 10.41
CA ARG A 159 -45.28 40.93 10.43
C ARG A 159 -46.58 41.37 9.77
N ALA A 160 -46.97 40.78 8.64
CA ALA A 160 -48.24 41.08 7.97
C ALA A 160 -49.43 40.74 8.88
N GLN A 161 -49.43 39.54 9.48
CA GLN A 161 -50.47 39.11 10.43
C GLN A 161 -50.57 40.01 11.69
N SER A 162 -49.47 40.64 12.09
CA SER A 162 -49.41 41.55 13.24
C SER A 162 -49.74 43.02 12.87
N SER A 163 -49.88 43.34 11.58
CA SER A 163 -50.08 44.71 11.10
C SER A 163 -51.55 45.11 11.13
N GLN A 164 -51.85 46.25 11.75
CA GLN A 164 -53.23 46.69 11.98
C GLN A 164 -53.83 47.48 10.81
N THR A 165 -53.02 48.10 9.95
CA THR A 165 -53.54 48.86 8.79
C THR A 165 -53.32 48.09 7.49
N PRO A 166 -54.30 48.09 6.58
CA PRO A 166 -54.21 47.30 5.35
C PRO A 166 -53.11 47.80 4.40
N GLU A 167 -52.79 49.09 4.41
CA GLU A 167 -51.70 49.65 3.61
C GLU A 167 -50.35 49.02 3.98
N GLN A 168 -50.12 48.80 5.28
CA GLN A 168 -48.91 48.14 5.77
C GLN A 168 -48.87 46.66 5.40
N LYS A 169 -50.03 45.97 5.45
CA LYS A 169 -50.13 44.58 4.95
C LYS A 169 -49.74 44.52 3.47
N VAL A 170 -50.30 45.42 2.63
CA VAL A 170 -50.01 45.54 1.20
C VAL A 170 -48.51 45.77 0.92
N GLU A 171 -47.85 46.68 1.66
CA GLU A 171 -46.40 46.91 1.55
C GLU A 171 -45.58 45.66 1.91
N ILE A 172 -45.95 44.95 2.98
CA ILE A 172 -45.26 43.73 3.43
C ILE A 172 -45.46 42.58 2.41
N TYR A 173 -46.65 42.43 1.83
CA TYR A 173 -46.86 41.46 0.75
C TYR A 173 -46.04 41.81 -0.51
N ASP A 174 -45.83 43.09 -0.81
CA ASP A 174 -44.87 43.50 -1.86
C ASP A 174 -43.40 43.22 -1.48
N GLU A 175 -43.03 43.17 -0.20
CA GLU A 175 -41.72 42.66 0.23
C GLU A 175 -41.61 41.14 0.01
N ILE A 176 -42.65 40.37 0.38
CA ILE A 176 -42.69 38.91 0.15
C ILE A 176 -42.59 38.59 -1.34
N LEU A 177 -43.35 39.30 -2.19
CA LEU A 177 -43.37 39.09 -3.64
C LEU A 177 -42.06 39.50 -4.33
N LYS A 178 -41.23 40.38 -3.74
CA LYS A 178 -39.86 40.63 -4.22
C LYS A 178 -38.93 39.44 -3.97
N VAL A 179 -39.11 38.73 -2.85
CA VAL A 179 -38.32 37.52 -2.51
C VAL A 179 -38.84 36.29 -3.26
N ARG A 180 -40.16 36.19 -3.45
CA ARG A 180 -40.88 35.10 -4.14
C ARG A 180 -41.96 35.65 -5.10
N PRO A 181 -41.61 35.97 -6.36
CA PRO A 181 -42.55 36.59 -7.30
C PRO A 181 -43.68 35.68 -7.81
N GLY A 182 -43.63 34.38 -7.50
CA GLY A 182 -44.67 33.39 -7.84
C GLY A 182 -45.43 32.86 -6.62
N ASP A 183 -45.37 33.57 -5.48
CA ASP A 183 -46.11 33.19 -4.27
C ASP A 183 -47.59 33.59 -4.42
N LEU A 184 -48.43 32.62 -4.81
CA LEU A 184 -49.86 32.83 -5.07
C LEU A 184 -50.62 33.19 -3.79
N GLU A 185 -50.20 32.65 -2.65
CA GLU A 185 -50.77 32.95 -1.33
C GLU A 185 -50.49 34.41 -0.95
N ALA A 186 -49.26 34.89 -1.13
CA ALA A 186 -48.96 36.31 -0.93
C ALA A 186 -49.74 37.24 -1.88
N LEU A 187 -50.16 36.78 -3.07
CA LEU A 187 -51.04 37.54 -3.98
C LEU A 187 -52.50 37.55 -3.52
N THR A 188 -53.05 36.43 -3.02
CA THR A 188 -54.44 36.38 -2.53
C THR A 188 -54.61 37.18 -1.24
N TYR A 189 -53.68 37.06 -0.30
CA TYR A 189 -53.70 37.88 0.93
C TYR A 189 -53.39 39.36 0.66
N LYS A 190 -52.69 39.69 -0.44
CA LYS A 190 -52.60 41.09 -0.89
C LYS A 190 -53.94 41.58 -1.45
N ALA A 191 -54.67 40.75 -2.20
CA ALA A 191 -55.99 41.09 -2.71
C ALA A 191 -56.97 41.37 -1.55
N ASP A 192 -56.98 40.51 -0.54
CA ASP A 192 -57.70 40.67 0.73
C ASP A 192 -57.37 42.00 1.44
N ALA A 193 -56.09 42.33 1.63
CA ALA A 193 -55.70 43.62 2.18
C ALA A 193 -56.13 44.83 1.29
N THR A 194 -56.24 44.67 -0.03
CA THR A 194 -56.80 45.72 -0.91
C THR A 194 -58.34 45.79 -0.87
N MET A 195 -59.03 44.70 -0.51
CA MET A 195 -60.46 44.70 -0.20
C MET A 195 -60.74 45.49 1.09
N GLU A 196 -59.93 45.31 2.14
CA GLU A 196 -60.00 46.13 3.36
C GLU A 196 -59.82 47.64 3.07
N MET A 197 -59.01 48.01 2.06
CA MET A 197 -58.86 49.40 1.58
C MET A 197 -60.01 49.89 0.70
N ARG A 198 -60.96 49.01 0.33
CA ARG A 198 -62.06 49.26 -0.63
C ARG A 198 -61.58 49.55 -2.06
N GLU A 199 -60.37 49.11 -2.42
CA GLU A 199 -59.77 49.25 -3.76
C GLU A 199 -60.14 48.05 -4.66
N PHE A 200 -61.45 47.82 -4.83
CA PHE A 200 -62.02 46.60 -5.44
C PHE A 200 -61.47 46.29 -6.84
N HIS A 201 -61.22 47.29 -7.68
CA HIS A 201 -60.61 47.09 -9.00
C HIS A 201 -59.17 46.57 -8.93
N TRP A 202 -58.42 46.93 -7.88
CA TRP A 202 -57.08 46.42 -7.67
C TRP A 202 -57.11 44.97 -7.16
N ALA A 203 -58.00 44.67 -6.22
CA ALA A 203 -58.26 43.31 -5.73
C ALA A 203 -58.62 42.36 -6.90
N LEU A 204 -59.56 42.75 -7.77
CA LEU A 204 -59.90 42.00 -8.99
C LEU A 204 -58.66 41.70 -9.86
N SER A 205 -57.80 42.69 -10.06
CA SER A 205 -56.57 42.54 -10.87
C SER A 205 -55.58 41.55 -10.23
N LEU A 206 -55.45 41.57 -8.90
CA LEU A 206 -54.62 40.62 -8.16
C LEU A 206 -55.19 39.20 -8.21
N CYS A 207 -56.49 39.01 -7.95
CA CYS A 207 -57.15 37.70 -8.04
C CYS A 207 -57.09 37.12 -9.46
N ASN A 208 -57.31 37.95 -10.50
CA ASN A 208 -57.17 37.50 -11.89
C ASN A 208 -55.77 36.96 -12.19
N ARG A 209 -54.71 37.61 -11.70
CA ARG A 209 -53.32 37.13 -11.87
C ARG A 209 -53.03 35.82 -11.14
N VAL A 210 -53.72 35.53 -10.03
CA VAL A 210 -53.64 34.21 -9.37
C VAL A 210 -54.35 33.16 -10.22
N LEU A 211 -55.56 33.49 -10.69
CA LEU A 211 -56.41 32.60 -11.49
C LEU A 211 -55.92 32.37 -12.93
N GLU A 212 -54.97 33.18 -13.42
CA GLU A 212 -54.18 32.91 -14.62
C GLU A 212 -53.16 31.76 -14.44
N VAL A 213 -52.77 31.45 -13.20
CA VAL A 213 -51.77 30.42 -12.85
C VAL A 213 -52.42 29.18 -12.24
N ASP A 214 -53.41 29.37 -11.37
CA ASP A 214 -54.20 28.34 -10.70
C ASP A 214 -55.68 28.74 -10.79
N ASP A 215 -56.38 28.28 -11.81
CA ASP A 215 -57.79 28.62 -12.06
C ASP A 215 -58.77 27.96 -11.08
N THR A 216 -58.27 27.04 -10.25
CA THR A 216 -58.97 26.34 -9.16
C THR A 216 -58.71 26.93 -7.77
N ASN A 217 -58.00 28.07 -7.68
CA ASN A 217 -57.67 28.66 -6.40
C ASN A 217 -58.91 29.20 -5.67
N ALA A 218 -59.47 28.39 -4.75
CA ALA A 218 -60.71 28.71 -4.06
C ALA A 218 -60.67 30.04 -3.29
N HIS A 219 -59.53 30.40 -2.68
CA HIS A 219 -59.37 31.69 -2.00
C HIS A 219 -59.33 32.87 -2.98
N ALA A 220 -58.65 32.75 -4.13
CA ALA A 220 -58.66 33.78 -5.15
C ALA A 220 -60.03 33.94 -5.81
N LEU A 221 -60.77 32.85 -6.03
CA LEU A 221 -62.16 32.88 -6.51
C LEU A 221 -63.08 33.58 -5.50
N TYR A 222 -62.98 33.24 -4.22
CA TYR A 222 -63.75 33.90 -3.14
C TYR A 222 -63.47 35.40 -3.08
N GLN A 223 -62.20 35.81 -3.01
CA GLN A 223 -61.81 37.22 -2.97
C GLN A 223 -62.22 37.98 -4.24
N ARG A 224 -62.21 37.31 -5.41
CA ARG A 224 -62.75 37.89 -6.65
C ARG A 224 -64.28 38.03 -6.62
N ALA A 225 -64.98 37.08 -6.01
CA ALA A 225 -66.43 37.15 -5.80
C ALA A 225 -66.83 38.30 -4.87
N CYS A 226 -66.14 38.48 -3.73
CA CYS A 226 -66.35 39.64 -2.84
C CYS A 226 -66.13 40.95 -3.62
N ALA A 227 -65.01 41.07 -4.34
CA ALA A 227 -64.72 42.26 -5.14
C ALA A 227 -65.78 42.54 -6.23
N TYR A 228 -66.34 41.51 -6.89
CA TYR A 228 -67.45 41.66 -7.83
C TYR A 228 -68.76 42.05 -7.12
N ALA A 229 -69.05 41.49 -5.94
CA ALA A 229 -70.21 41.85 -5.14
C ALA A 229 -70.16 43.34 -4.75
N CYS A 230 -69.06 43.82 -4.17
CA CYS A 230 -68.89 45.25 -3.82
C CYS A 230 -69.00 46.21 -5.02
N LEU A 231 -68.69 45.74 -6.23
CA LEU A 231 -68.83 46.50 -7.49
C LEU A 231 -70.23 46.39 -8.13
N GLY A 232 -71.16 45.64 -7.56
CA GLY A 232 -72.52 45.44 -8.08
C GLY A 232 -72.60 44.50 -9.29
N VAL A 233 -71.62 43.59 -9.44
CA VAL A 233 -71.48 42.67 -10.57
C VAL A 233 -71.95 41.27 -10.15
N GLU A 234 -73.25 41.16 -9.88
CA GLU A 234 -73.87 40.03 -9.16
C GLU A 234 -73.64 38.65 -9.81
N GLU A 235 -73.89 38.50 -11.12
CA GLU A 235 -73.79 37.20 -11.80
C GLU A 235 -72.36 36.63 -11.79
N GLN A 236 -71.34 37.48 -11.95
CA GLN A 236 -69.94 37.08 -11.86
C GLN A 236 -69.55 36.72 -10.42
N ALA A 237 -70.02 37.49 -9.43
CA ALA A 237 -69.80 37.20 -8.02
C ALA A 237 -70.36 35.82 -7.64
N ILE A 238 -71.62 35.55 -7.99
CA ILE A 238 -72.28 34.25 -7.73
C ILE A 238 -71.56 33.11 -8.45
N SER A 239 -71.15 33.30 -9.71
CA SER A 239 -70.45 32.27 -10.50
C SER A 239 -69.07 31.92 -9.95
N ASP A 240 -68.31 32.91 -9.46
CA ASP A 240 -67.00 32.65 -8.83
C ASP A 240 -67.16 32.05 -7.42
N LEU A 241 -68.16 32.48 -6.65
CA LEU A 241 -68.47 31.92 -5.34
C LEU A 241 -68.95 30.46 -5.44
N GLU A 242 -69.78 30.13 -6.43
CA GLU A 242 -70.21 28.75 -6.73
C GLU A 242 -69.00 27.83 -6.98
N ARG A 243 -67.99 28.31 -7.71
CA ARG A 243 -66.73 27.57 -7.93
C ARG A 243 -65.89 27.47 -6.66
N ALA A 244 -65.75 28.56 -5.91
CA ALA A 244 -64.99 28.58 -4.66
C ALA A 244 -65.56 27.59 -3.62
N ILE A 245 -66.88 27.61 -3.40
CA ILE A 245 -67.59 26.73 -2.45
C ILE A 245 -67.49 25.26 -2.87
N LYS A 246 -67.49 24.97 -4.18
CA LYS A 246 -67.34 23.61 -4.70
C LYS A 246 -65.98 22.99 -4.36
N ASP A 247 -64.92 23.79 -4.42
CA ASP A 247 -63.55 23.32 -4.15
C ASP A 247 -63.20 23.41 -2.65
N SER A 248 -63.81 24.34 -1.89
CA SER A 248 -63.65 24.45 -0.44
C SER A 248 -64.98 24.75 0.27
N THR A 249 -65.58 23.74 0.88
CA THR A 249 -66.89 23.83 1.54
C THR A 249 -66.91 24.79 2.74
N SER A 250 -65.78 25.03 3.40
CA SER A 250 -65.66 26.02 4.48
C SER A 250 -65.89 27.46 4.02
N LEU A 251 -65.70 27.76 2.73
CA LEU A 251 -66.00 29.09 2.18
C LEU A 251 -67.51 29.37 2.14
N ARG A 252 -68.38 28.34 2.24
CA ARG A 252 -69.84 28.52 2.35
C ARG A 252 -70.23 29.17 3.67
N GLU A 253 -69.61 28.73 4.77
CA GLU A 253 -69.87 29.27 6.11
C GLU A 253 -69.42 30.73 6.19
N LEU A 254 -68.22 31.02 5.67
CA LEU A 254 -67.70 32.40 5.57
C LEU A 254 -68.62 33.28 4.71
N ALA A 255 -69.04 32.81 3.52
CA ALA A 255 -69.95 33.56 2.65
C ALA A 255 -71.34 33.84 3.25
N ALA A 256 -71.78 33.06 4.25
CA ALA A 256 -73.04 33.30 4.94
C ALA A 256 -72.95 34.44 5.97
N ASP A 257 -71.77 34.62 6.57
CA ASP A 257 -71.48 35.61 7.61
C ASP A 257 -70.86 36.91 7.05
N GLU A 258 -70.32 36.90 5.82
CA GLU A 258 -69.66 38.06 5.20
C GLU A 258 -70.62 39.22 4.85
N ASP A 259 -70.21 40.45 5.16
CA ASP A 259 -70.96 41.68 4.86
C ASP A 259 -70.89 42.05 3.36
N ASP A 260 -69.80 41.71 2.66
CA ASP A 260 -69.59 42.05 1.25
C ASP A 260 -70.64 41.46 0.30
N PHE A 261 -71.32 40.39 0.72
CA PHE A 261 -72.41 39.74 -0.04
C PHE A 261 -73.82 40.22 0.36
N GLU A 262 -73.98 41.24 1.21
CA GLU A 262 -75.31 41.79 1.57
C GLU A 262 -76.18 42.13 0.35
N ASN A 263 -75.57 42.59 -0.75
CA ASN A 263 -76.30 42.94 -1.97
C ASN A 263 -76.72 41.73 -2.83
N LEU A 264 -76.16 40.54 -2.58
CA LEU A 264 -76.56 39.29 -3.24
C LEU A 264 -77.70 38.57 -2.49
N ARG A 265 -77.93 38.91 -1.21
CA ARG A 265 -78.99 38.31 -0.39
C ARG A 265 -80.37 38.58 -1.03
N GLY A 266 -81.16 37.53 -1.17
CA GLY A 266 -82.43 37.54 -1.90
C GLY A 266 -82.34 37.19 -3.39
N ASN A 267 -81.15 36.96 -3.96
CA ASN A 267 -81.01 36.31 -5.27
C ASN A 267 -81.13 34.79 -5.10
N GLU A 268 -82.08 34.15 -5.82
CA GLU A 268 -82.36 32.71 -5.69
C GLU A 268 -81.11 31.83 -5.88
N ARG A 269 -80.17 32.20 -6.76
CA ARG A 269 -78.93 31.45 -6.95
C ARG A 269 -78.00 31.55 -5.73
N PHE A 270 -77.91 32.72 -5.10
CA PHE A 270 -77.03 32.93 -3.94
C PHE A 270 -77.55 32.16 -2.71
N GLU A 271 -78.85 32.25 -2.42
CA GLU A 271 -79.47 31.50 -1.32
C GLU A 271 -79.29 29.98 -1.47
N LEU A 272 -79.38 29.45 -2.70
CA LEU A 272 -79.15 28.03 -3.00
C LEU A 272 -77.70 27.57 -2.73
N LEU A 273 -76.70 28.46 -2.81
CA LEU A 273 -75.30 28.12 -2.49
C LEU A 273 -75.06 28.00 -0.97
N LEU A 274 -75.80 28.76 -0.18
CA LEU A 274 -75.72 28.77 1.29
C LEU A 274 -76.46 27.59 1.93
N ILE A 275 -77.51 27.07 1.28
CA ILE A 275 -78.23 25.89 1.75
C ILE A 275 -77.31 24.65 1.68
N THR A 276 -77.13 23.99 2.83
CA THR A 276 -76.39 22.72 2.92
C THR A 276 -77.12 21.61 2.17
N VAL A 277 -76.65 21.29 0.96
CA VAL A 277 -76.93 19.98 0.35
C VAL A 277 -76.06 18.96 1.08
N GLU A 278 -76.64 18.29 2.07
CA GLU A 278 -76.09 17.06 2.64
C GLU A 278 -76.25 15.92 1.61
N ASP A 279 -75.14 15.50 1.02
CA ASP A 279 -74.97 14.26 0.22
C ASP A 279 -73.96 13.33 0.92
#